data_AF-A0A1E7I063-F1
#
_entry.id   AF-A0A1E7I063-F1
#
_cell.length_a   1.000
_cell.length_b   1.000
_cell.length_c   1.000
_cell.angle_alpha   90.00
_cell.angle_beta   90.00
_cell.angle_gamma   90.00
#
_symmetry.space_group_name_H-M   'P 1'
#
loop_
_entity.id
_entity.type
_entity.pdbx_description
1 polymer ?
#
loop_
_entity_poly.entity_id
_entity_poly.type
_entity_poly.pdbx_seq_one_letter_code
_entity_poly.pdbx_strand_id
1 'polypeptide(L)'
;MRGLPFFDYREYDPAIGRFITPDPIGLAGGDVDIYGYCLDAPINFVDRTGLAGKSEESNNKKSKHRVTNKDKKKEEDYSDKIIKNIPGVKRATEIANEELKKRGKGNHNNEGDAMRHAEWSRRMTDELGSARAWAFGVAHEIEGVLKKGQPWGEAMMDLKNNSEGRAASTEKRPVDRSKLQKKPKEGIEVNPYNDI
;
A
#
# COMPACT_ATOMS: atom_id res chain seq x y z
N MET A 1 -34.07 -10.53 17.33
CA MET A 1 -32.68 -10.08 17.10
C MET A 1 -32.29 -10.49 15.69
N ARG A 2 -31.96 -9.53 14.81
CA ARG A 2 -31.26 -9.86 13.56
C ARG A 2 -29.79 -9.95 13.91
N GLY A 3 -29.18 -11.13 13.78
CA GLY A 3 -27.74 -11.28 13.91
C GLY A 3 -27.08 -10.63 12.70
N LEU A 4 -26.06 -9.81 12.93
CA LEU A 4 -25.20 -9.32 11.86
C LEU A 4 -24.42 -10.51 11.29
N PRO A 5 -24.30 -10.65 9.96
CA PRO A 5 -23.42 -11.63 9.34
C PRO A 5 -21.98 -11.50 9.88
N PHE A 6 -21.44 -12.61 10.39
CA PHE A 6 -20.07 -12.68 10.90
C PHE A 6 -19.15 -13.31 9.83
N PHE A 7 -18.10 -12.58 9.47
CA PHE A 7 -17.10 -12.96 8.47
C PHE A 7 -15.76 -13.15 9.18
N ASP A 8 -15.65 -14.19 10.01
CA ASP A 8 -14.50 -14.63 10.82
C ASP A 8 -13.81 -13.59 11.74
N TYR A 9 -13.42 -12.45 11.19
CA TYR A 9 -12.71 -11.37 11.86
C TYR A 9 -13.57 -10.12 12.06
N ARG A 10 -14.66 -9.97 11.30
CA ARG A 10 -15.52 -8.78 11.35
C ARG A 10 -17.01 -9.11 11.27
N GLU A 11 -17.81 -8.24 11.88
CA GLU A 11 -19.27 -8.23 11.72
C GLU A 11 -19.65 -7.23 10.62
N TYR A 12 -20.52 -7.66 9.70
CA TYR A 12 -20.99 -6.86 8.57
C TYR A 12 -22.44 -6.41 8.79
N ASP A 13 -22.71 -5.12 8.60
CA ASP A 13 -24.07 -4.58 8.59
C ASP A 13 -24.58 -4.40 7.15
N PRO A 14 -25.47 -5.28 6.67
CA PRO A 14 -26.02 -5.19 5.33
C PRO A 14 -26.96 -3.99 5.13
N ALA A 15 -27.46 -3.35 6.20
CA ALA A 15 -28.32 -2.18 6.08
C ALA A 15 -27.55 -0.94 5.60
N ILE A 16 -26.28 -0.83 5.99
CA ILE A 16 -25.38 0.27 5.59
C ILE A 16 -24.31 -0.17 4.59
N GLY A 17 -24.15 -1.48 4.37
CA GLY A 17 -23.21 -2.03 3.39
C GLY A 17 -21.76 -2.04 3.84
N ARG A 18 -21.49 -2.11 5.16
CA ARG A 18 -20.14 -1.91 5.74
C ARG A 18 -19.88 -2.85 6.90
N PHE A 19 -18.60 -3.07 7.22
CA PHE A 19 -18.23 -3.69 8.49
C PHE A 19 -18.47 -2.70 9.64
N ILE A 20 -18.90 -3.22 10.80
CA ILE A 20 -19.14 -2.40 12.00
C ILE A 20 -17.90 -2.30 12.90
N THR A 21 -16.86 -3.09 12.60
CA THR A 21 -15.55 -3.02 13.22
C THR A 21 -14.50 -2.71 12.14
N PRO A 22 -13.47 -1.89 12.45
CA PRO A 22 -12.39 -1.62 11.50
C PRO A 22 -11.63 -2.91 11.14
N ASP A 23 -11.04 -2.95 9.94
CA ASP A 23 -10.19 -4.05 9.49
C ASP A 23 -9.05 -4.31 10.49
N PRO A 24 -8.95 -5.51 11.09
CA PRO A 24 -7.89 -5.84 12.04
C PRO A 24 -6.48 -5.77 11.47
N ILE A 25 -6.32 -5.95 10.15
CA ILE A 25 -5.04 -5.76 9.46
C ILE A 25 -4.90 -4.35 8.87
N GLY A 26 -5.86 -3.47 9.19
CA GLY A 26 -5.89 -2.07 8.76
C GLY A 26 -5.88 -1.95 7.24
N LEU A 27 -5.09 -1.01 6.75
CA LEU A 27 -4.96 -0.75 5.31
C LEU A 27 -4.31 -1.90 4.53
N ALA A 28 -3.74 -2.90 5.20
CA ALA A 28 -3.25 -4.10 4.55
C ALA A 28 -4.38 -4.98 3.98
N GLY A 29 -5.64 -4.72 4.37
CA GLY A 29 -6.83 -5.34 3.78
C GLY A 29 -7.12 -4.91 2.34
N GLY A 30 -6.33 -3.98 1.80
CA GLY A 30 -6.39 -3.56 0.40
C GLY A 30 -7.33 -2.39 0.12
N ASP A 31 -7.97 -1.83 1.15
CA ASP A 31 -8.85 -0.67 1.08
C ASP A 31 -8.30 0.50 1.91
N VAL A 32 -8.56 1.74 1.46
CA VAL A 32 -8.37 2.96 2.26
C VAL A 32 -9.46 3.10 3.32
N ASP A 33 -10.62 2.51 3.06
CA ASP A 33 -11.76 2.48 3.96
C ASP A 33 -11.69 1.23 4.85
N ILE A 34 -11.21 1.40 6.08
CA ILE A 34 -11.08 0.30 7.04
C ILE A 34 -12.43 -0.32 7.46
N TYR A 35 -13.56 0.27 7.08
CA TYR A 35 -14.89 -0.29 7.27
C TYR A 35 -15.51 -0.84 5.97
N GLY A 36 -14.80 -0.70 4.84
CA GLY A 36 -15.27 -1.05 3.50
C GLY A 36 -15.43 -2.57 3.33
N TYR A 37 -16.45 -2.94 2.55
CA TYR A 37 -16.65 -4.31 2.08
C TYR A 37 -16.37 -4.39 0.58
N CYS A 38 -15.48 -5.29 0.17
CA CYS A 38 -15.20 -5.57 -1.24
C CYS A 38 -14.76 -4.35 -2.08
N LEU A 39 -14.05 -3.38 -1.50
CA LEU A 39 -13.59 -2.16 -2.19
C LEU A 39 -14.75 -1.37 -2.84
N ASP A 40 -15.92 -1.35 -2.17
CA ASP A 40 -17.18 -0.82 -2.69
C ASP A 40 -17.67 -1.46 -4.01
N ALA A 41 -17.12 -2.62 -4.37
CA ALA A 41 -17.45 -3.36 -5.58
C ALA A 41 -17.90 -4.81 -5.28
N PRO A 42 -18.96 -5.02 -4.46
CA PRO A 42 -19.42 -6.33 -4.00
C PRO A 42 -19.99 -7.24 -5.09
N ILE A 43 -20.19 -6.71 -6.30
CA ILE A 43 -20.56 -7.49 -7.49
C ILE A 43 -19.33 -8.22 -8.06
N ASN A 44 -18.15 -7.63 -7.93
CA ASN A 44 -16.91 -8.11 -8.56
C ASN A 44 -15.98 -8.82 -7.57
N PHE A 45 -16.10 -8.53 -6.27
CA PHE A 45 -15.25 -9.09 -5.22
C PHE A 45 -16.07 -9.75 -4.12
N VAL A 46 -15.47 -10.74 -3.48
CA VAL A 46 -16.04 -11.40 -2.30
C VAL A 46 -14.98 -11.42 -1.20
N ASP A 47 -15.25 -10.74 -0.08
CA ASP A 47 -14.45 -10.84 1.13
C ASP A 47 -15.03 -11.94 2.03
N ARG A 48 -14.47 -13.14 1.94
CA ARG A 48 -14.98 -14.31 2.68
C ARG A 48 -14.59 -14.30 4.16
N THR A 49 -13.53 -13.57 4.51
CA THR A 49 -12.92 -13.62 5.85
C THR A 49 -12.99 -12.28 6.57
N GLY A 50 -13.56 -11.24 5.95
CA GLY A 50 -13.49 -9.90 6.51
C GLY A 50 -12.06 -9.39 6.64
N LEU A 51 -11.16 -9.72 5.71
CA LEU A 51 -9.77 -9.24 5.71
C LEU A 51 -9.24 -8.89 4.31
N ALA A 52 -9.93 -9.25 3.21
CA ALA A 52 -9.53 -8.88 1.85
C ALA A 52 -10.64 -9.16 0.84
N GLY A 53 -10.94 -8.20 -0.03
CA GLY A 53 -11.75 -8.45 -1.24
C GLY A 53 -10.94 -9.24 -2.26
N LYS A 54 -11.00 -10.57 -2.24
CA LYS A 54 -10.41 -11.40 -3.31
C LYS A 54 -11.34 -11.36 -4.52
N SER A 55 -10.78 -11.15 -5.71
CA SER A 55 -11.52 -11.39 -6.95
C SER A 55 -11.75 -12.89 -7.12
N GLU A 56 -12.97 -13.29 -7.46
CA GLU A 56 -13.16 -14.58 -8.12
C GLU A 56 -12.75 -14.39 -9.58
N GLU A 57 -11.47 -14.58 -9.88
CA GLU A 57 -11.03 -14.67 -11.26
C GLU A 57 -11.66 -15.94 -11.85
N SER A 58 -12.78 -15.77 -12.54
CA SER A 58 -13.42 -16.81 -13.32
C SER A 58 -12.40 -17.39 -14.29
N ASN A 59 -12.01 -18.64 -14.02
CA ASN A 59 -11.28 -19.51 -14.93
C ASN A 59 -12.05 -19.64 -16.26
N ASN A 60 -11.92 -18.70 -17.19
CA ASN A 60 -12.38 -18.92 -18.56
C ASN A 60 -11.66 -18.06 -19.61
N LYS A 61 -10.53 -18.59 -20.06
CA LYS A 61 -10.14 -18.84 -21.47
C LYS A 61 -8.66 -18.52 -21.68
N LYS A 62 -7.85 -19.59 -21.66
CA LYS A 62 -6.57 -19.66 -22.36
C LYS A 62 -6.82 -19.40 -23.85
N SER A 63 -6.77 -18.15 -24.30
CA SER A 63 -6.36 -17.87 -25.67
C SER A 63 -4.84 -17.98 -25.70
N LYS A 64 -4.32 -19.09 -26.25
CA LYS A 64 -2.89 -19.26 -26.49
C LYS A 64 -2.45 -18.32 -27.62
N HIS A 65 -2.41 -17.02 -27.37
CA HIS A 65 -1.54 -16.15 -28.14
C HIS A 65 -0.12 -16.40 -27.63
N ARG A 66 0.76 -16.92 -28.49
CA ARG A 66 2.19 -17.03 -28.21
C ARG A 66 2.74 -15.60 -28.11
N VAL A 67 2.74 -15.05 -26.91
CA VAL A 67 3.24 -13.70 -26.61
C VAL A 67 4.69 -13.63 -27.06
N THR A 68 4.97 -12.81 -28.08
CA THR A 68 6.34 -12.60 -28.56
C THR A 68 7.01 -11.49 -27.75
N ASN A 69 8.34 -11.41 -27.78
CA ASN A 69 9.07 -10.31 -27.11
C ASN A 69 8.66 -8.91 -27.63
N LYS A 70 8.13 -8.81 -28.85
CA LYS A 70 7.59 -7.55 -29.39
C LYS A 70 6.29 -7.15 -28.71
N ASP A 71 5.43 -8.12 -28.38
CA ASP A 71 4.14 -7.87 -27.74
C ASP A 71 4.34 -7.42 -26.29
N LYS A 72 5.23 -8.09 -25.54
CA LYS A 72 5.60 -7.68 -24.17
C LYS A 72 6.13 -6.25 -24.11
N LYS A 73 7.03 -5.89 -25.03
CA LYS A 73 7.61 -4.55 -25.10
C LYS A 73 6.57 -3.47 -25.42
N LYS A 74 5.56 -3.83 -26.22
CA LYS A 74 4.46 -2.93 -26.59
C LYS A 74 3.49 -2.72 -25.41
N GLU A 75 3.26 -3.78 -24.62
CA GLU A 75 2.47 -3.75 -23.40
C GLU A 75 3.15 -2.94 -22.28
N GLU A 76 4.47 -3.12 -22.08
CA GLU A 76 5.28 -2.29 -21.17
C GLU A 76 5.24 -0.81 -21.55
N ASP A 77 5.43 -0.46 -22.83
CA ASP A 77 5.36 0.94 -23.30
C ASP A 77 3.96 1.56 -23.10
N TYR A 78 2.91 0.76 -23.28
CA TYR A 78 1.53 1.21 -23.03
C TYR A 78 1.28 1.43 -21.54
N SER A 79 1.67 0.48 -20.69
CA SER A 79 1.58 0.60 -19.22
C SER A 79 2.34 1.83 -18.72
N ASP A 80 3.58 2.03 -19.18
CA ASP A 80 4.39 3.19 -18.82
C ASP A 80 3.73 4.52 -19.21
N LYS A 81 3.06 4.58 -20.37
CA LYS A 81 2.31 5.76 -20.80
C LYS A 81 1.13 6.04 -19.88
N ILE A 82 0.36 5.01 -19.51
CA ILE A 82 -0.78 5.16 -18.59
C ILE A 82 -0.30 5.62 -17.22
N ILE A 83 0.74 4.99 -16.66
CA ILE A 83 1.29 5.33 -15.34
C ILE A 83 1.80 6.78 -15.32
N LYS A 84 2.53 7.22 -16.35
CA LYS A 84 3.04 8.60 -16.43
C LYS A 84 1.94 9.66 -16.49
N ASN A 85 0.74 9.29 -16.94
CA ASN A 85 -0.41 10.19 -17.04
C ASN A 85 -1.24 10.25 -15.75
N ILE A 86 -0.97 9.39 -14.76
CA ILE A 86 -1.65 9.47 -13.46
C ILE A 86 -1.23 10.78 -12.77
N PRO A 87 -2.19 11.64 -12.37
CA PRO A 87 -1.89 12.89 -11.70
C PRO A 87 -1.02 12.70 -10.46
N GLY A 88 0.10 13.43 -10.41
CA GLY A 88 1.03 13.39 -9.28
C GLY A 88 2.15 12.33 -9.37
N VAL A 89 2.08 11.35 -10.29
CA VAL A 89 3.13 10.31 -10.41
C VAL A 89 4.50 10.90 -10.75
N LYS A 90 4.55 11.86 -11.68
CA LYS A 90 5.80 12.55 -12.03
C LYS A 90 6.43 13.21 -10.80
N ARG A 91 5.61 13.93 -10.01
CA ARG A 91 6.09 14.62 -8.82
C ARG A 91 6.48 13.65 -7.70
N ALA A 92 5.72 12.60 -7.47
CA ALA A 92 6.06 11.55 -6.51
C ALA A 92 7.43 10.91 -6.82
N THR A 93 7.70 10.67 -8.11
CA THR A 93 9.00 10.16 -8.59
C THR A 93 10.13 11.17 -8.37
N GLU A 94 9.89 12.46 -8.61
CA GLU A 94 10.86 13.52 -8.34
C GLU A 94 11.21 13.60 -6.86
N ILE A 95 10.21 13.60 -5.97
CA ILE A 95 10.41 13.61 -4.52
C ILE A 95 11.24 12.39 -4.11
N ALA A 96 10.92 11.19 -4.60
CA ALA A 96 11.69 9.97 -4.31
C ALA A 96 13.17 10.14 -4.68
N ASN A 97 13.44 10.65 -5.88
CA ASN A 97 14.81 10.89 -6.36
C ASN A 97 15.55 11.95 -5.54
N GLU A 98 14.86 13.03 -5.13
CA GLU A 98 15.43 14.07 -4.28
C GLU A 98 15.79 13.52 -2.88
N GLU A 99 14.91 12.71 -2.29
CA GLU A 99 15.16 12.10 -0.99
C GLU A 99 16.28 11.06 -1.04
N LEU A 100 16.36 10.27 -2.12
CA LEU A 100 17.49 9.38 -2.42
C LEU A 100 18.81 10.14 -2.53
N LYS A 101 18.84 11.29 -3.21
CA LYS A 101 20.04 12.13 -3.33
C LYS A 101 20.47 12.71 -1.98
N LYS A 102 19.52 13.17 -1.16
CA LYS A 102 19.81 13.79 0.14
C LYS A 102 20.29 12.78 1.19
N ARG A 103 19.72 11.58 1.21
CA ARG A 103 19.94 10.58 2.28
C ARG A 103 20.81 9.39 1.83
N GLY A 104 21.36 9.47 0.62
CA GLY A 104 22.25 8.46 0.06
C GLY A 104 21.51 7.28 -0.58
N LYS A 105 22.16 6.68 -1.57
CA LYS A 105 21.72 5.46 -2.27
C LYS A 105 22.49 4.27 -1.68
N GLY A 106 21.77 3.22 -1.31
CA GLY A 106 22.36 1.99 -0.78
C GLY A 106 22.39 1.93 0.74
N ASN A 107 22.30 0.70 1.23
CA ASN A 107 21.94 0.26 2.58
C ASN A 107 20.43 0.32 2.86
N HIS A 108 19.81 -0.86 2.76
CA HIS A 108 18.49 -1.21 3.26
C HIS A 108 18.58 -1.49 4.76
N ASN A 109 17.46 -1.38 5.48
CA ASN A 109 17.39 -1.78 6.89
C ASN A 109 18.38 -1.00 7.77
N ASN A 110 18.37 0.33 7.63
CA ASN A 110 19.09 1.24 8.51
C ASN A 110 18.36 2.58 8.70
N GLU A 111 18.98 3.53 9.41
CA GLU A 111 18.39 4.85 9.64
C GLU A 111 18.23 5.68 8.36
N GLY A 112 19.16 5.58 7.42
CA GLY A 112 19.06 6.28 6.14
C GLY A 112 17.86 5.80 5.34
N ASP A 113 17.62 4.50 5.34
CA ASP A 113 16.47 3.85 4.72
C ASP A 113 15.16 4.30 5.34
N ALA A 114 15.05 4.18 6.67
CA ALA A 114 13.86 4.59 7.39
C ALA A 114 13.53 6.09 7.19
N MET A 115 14.56 6.94 7.22
CA MET A 115 14.41 8.37 6.96
C MET A 115 14.03 8.69 5.51
N ARG A 116 14.48 7.89 4.52
CA ARG A 116 14.07 8.07 3.13
C ARG A 116 12.58 7.80 2.96
N HIS A 117 12.08 6.68 3.48
CA HIS A 117 10.65 6.33 3.39
C HIS A 117 9.77 7.35 4.13
N ALA A 118 10.13 7.70 5.37
CA ALA A 118 9.39 8.68 6.15
C ALA A 118 9.33 10.06 5.48
N GLU A 119 10.45 10.57 4.99
CA GLU A 119 10.48 11.92 4.40
C GLU A 119 9.91 11.96 3.00
N TRP A 120 10.07 10.88 2.22
CA TRP A 120 9.36 10.73 0.96
C TRP A 120 7.85 10.77 1.19
N SER A 121 7.32 10.03 2.15
CA SER A 121 5.89 10.04 2.49
C SER A 121 5.40 11.37 3.08
N ARG A 122 6.19 12.01 3.94
CA ARG A 122 5.87 13.35 4.47
C ARG A 122 5.73 14.37 3.34
N ARG A 123 6.71 14.41 2.44
CA ARG A 123 6.72 15.35 1.31
C ARG A 123 5.64 15.05 0.28
N MET A 124 5.38 13.77 -0.01
CA MET A 124 4.23 13.41 -0.84
C MET A 124 2.92 13.88 -0.20
N THR A 125 2.79 13.83 1.12
CA THR A 125 1.59 14.30 1.83
C THR A 125 1.46 15.82 1.72
N ASP A 126 2.55 16.55 1.96
CA ASP A 126 2.60 18.02 1.84
C ASP A 126 2.25 18.50 0.43
N GLU A 127 2.77 17.82 -0.60
CA GLU A 127 2.72 18.30 -1.99
C GLU A 127 1.55 17.70 -2.82
N LEU A 128 1.12 16.49 -2.52
CA LEU A 128 0.14 15.72 -3.32
C LEU A 128 -1.12 15.31 -2.54
N GLY A 129 -1.10 15.50 -1.22
CA GLY A 129 -2.15 15.12 -0.29
C GLY A 129 -2.04 13.67 0.22
N SER A 130 -2.62 13.42 1.39
CA SER A 130 -2.49 12.15 2.13
C SER A 130 -2.92 10.92 1.34
N ALA A 131 -4.00 11.02 0.56
CA ALA A 131 -4.51 9.91 -0.25
C ALA A 131 -3.50 9.45 -1.33
N ARG A 132 -2.86 10.40 -2.03
CA ARG A 132 -1.86 10.08 -3.05
C ARG A 132 -0.55 9.60 -2.43
N ALA A 133 -0.13 10.20 -1.32
CA ALA A 133 1.04 9.76 -0.58
C ALA A 133 0.90 8.30 -0.11
N TRP A 134 -0.28 7.92 0.38
CA TRP A 134 -0.58 6.54 0.74
C TRP A 134 -0.55 5.62 -0.49
N ALA A 135 -1.26 5.97 -1.56
CA ALA A 135 -1.34 5.12 -2.76
C ALA A 135 0.02 4.88 -3.41
N PHE A 136 0.83 5.93 -3.59
CA PHE A 136 2.16 5.80 -4.16
C PHE A 136 3.15 5.08 -3.24
N GLY A 137 3.05 5.32 -1.92
CA GLY A 137 3.85 4.59 -0.93
C GLY A 137 3.56 3.09 -0.98
N VAL A 138 2.30 2.68 -0.87
CA VAL A 138 1.90 1.27 -0.91
C VAL A 138 2.27 0.61 -2.24
N ALA A 139 2.00 1.27 -3.37
CA ALA A 139 2.35 0.74 -4.69
C ALA A 139 3.86 0.49 -4.83
N HIS A 140 4.70 1.37 -4.26
CA HIS A 140 6.15 1.20 -4.25
C HIS A 140 6.58 -0.04 -3.46
N GLU A 141 6.02 -0.25 -2.26
CA GLU A 141 6.37 -1.41 -1.43
C GLU A 141 5.89 -2.72 -2.07
N ILE A 142 4.69 -2.75 -2.65
CA ILE A 142 4.17 -3.92 -3.38
C ILE A 142 5.02 -4.23 -4.61
N GLU A 143 5.45 -3.21 -5.36
CA GLU A 143 6.37 -3.41 -6.47
C GLU A 143 7.71 -4.00 -6.00
N GLY A 144 8.22 -3.56 -4.85
CA GLY A 144 9.39 -4.14 -4.20
C GLY A 144 9.23 -5.64 -3.96
N VAL A 145 8.12 -6.04 -3.34
CA VAL A 145 7.83 -7.46 -3.04
C VAL A 145 7.69 -8.27 -4.33
N LEU A 146 6.85 -7.82 -5.27
CA LEU A 146 6.46 -8.62 -6.44
C LEU A 146 7.52 -8.63 -7.55
N LYS A 147 8.23 -7.52 -7.77
CA LYS A 147 9.18 -7.40 -8.89
C LYS A 147 10.65 -7.49 -8.48
N LYS A 148 10.97 -7.10 -7.25
CA LYS A 148 12.37 -7.06 -6.78
C LYS A 148 12.68 -8.15 -5.73
N GLY A 149 11.70 -8.95 -5.34
CA GLY A 149 11.87 -10.00 -4.34
C GLY A 149 12.18 -9.47 -2.94
N GLN A 150 11.72 -8.26 -2.62
CA GLN A 150 11.88 -7.68 -1.28
C GLN A 150 11.17 -8.55 -0.24
N PRO A 151 11.81 -8.89 0.90
CA PRO A 151 11.17 -9.64 1.97
C PRO A 151 9.95 -8.89 2.54
N TRP A 152 8.90 -9.62 2.91
CA TRP A 152 7.67 -9.03 3.46
C TRP A 152 7.93 -8.16 4.70
N GLY A 153 8.84 -8.59 5.59
CA GLY A 153 9.18 -7.82 6.78
C GLY A 153 9.86 -6.47 6.48
N GLU A 154 10.58 -6.37 5.35
CA GLU A 154 11.17 -5.11 4.88
C GLU A 154 10.08 -4.18 4.35
N ALA A 155 9.16 -4.69 3.53
CA ALA A 155 8.01 -3.91 3.06
C ALA A 155 7.14 -3.36 4.21
N MET A 156 6.94 -4.13 5.28
CA MET A 156 6.20 -3.67 6.47
C MET A 156 6.96 -2.60 7.27
N MET A 157 8.29 -2.72 7.37
CA MET A 157 9.13 -1.68 7.95
C MET A 157 8.96 -0.36 7.17
N ASP A 158 9.01 -0.43 5.84
CA ASP A 158 8.89 0.72 4.96
C ASP A 158 7.50 1.35 5.03
N LEU A 159 6.42 0.55 5.05
CA LEU A 159 5.06 1.03 5.29
C LEU A 159 4.91 1.75 6.64
N LYS A 160 5.53 1.23 7.71
CA LYS A 160 5.54 1.88 9.02
C LYS A 160 6.26 3.23 8.96
N ASN A 161 7.42 3.29 8.35
CA ASN A 161 8.18 4.53 8.21
C ASN A 161 7.41 5.55 7.34
N ASN A 162 6.77 5.10 6.27
CA ASN A 162 5.87 5.90 5.45
C ASN A 162 4.71 6.49 6.28
N SER A 163 4.14 5.69 7.21
CA SER A 163 3.08 6.12 8.13
C SER A 163 3.50 7.31 8.99
N GLU A 164 4.66 7.21 9.63
CA GLU A 164 5.22 8.29 10.45
C GLU A 164 5.47 9.57 9.63
N GLY A 165 5.89 9.42 8.38
CA GLY A 165 5.99 10.53 7.44
C GLY A 165 4.67 11.26 7.21
N ARG A 166 3.59 10.52 6.92
CA ARG A 166 2.25 11.10 6.71
C ARG A 166 1.71 11.75 7.99
N ALA A 167 1.93 11.13 9.15
CA ALA A 167 1.56 11.68 10.45
C ALA A 167 2.27 13.00 10.73
N ALA A 168 3.60 13.04 10.52
CA ALA A 168 4.40 14.25 10.69
C ALA A 168 3.91 15.43 9.82
N SER A 169 3.55 15.16 8.56
CA SER A 169 2.94 16.17 7.67
C SER A 169 1.60 16.67 8.21
N THR A 170 0.69 15.75 8.58
CA THR A 170 -0.65 16.08 9.09
C THR A 170 -0.60 16.90 10.38
N GLU A 171 0.31 16.53 11.28
CA GLU A 171 0.54 17.19 12.56
C GLU A 171 1.44 18.43 12.45
N LYS A 172 1.93 18.76 11.25
CA LYS A 172 2.83 19.89 10.97
C LYS A 172 4.09 19.89 11.84
N ARG A 173 4.68 18.71 12.02
CA ARG A 173 5.91 18.49 12.81
C ARG A 173 6.99 17.82 11.96
N PRO A 174 8.27 17.88 12.37
CA PRO A 174 9.30 17.04 11.76
C PRO A 174 9.02 15.54 11.98
N VAL A 175 9.62 14.70 11.13
CA VAL A 175 9.64 13.24 11.32
C VAL A 175 10.28 12.91 12.67
N ASP A 176 9.59 12.13 13.48
CA ASP A 176 10.11 11.65 14.76
C ASP A 176 10.98 10.41 14.54
N ARG A 177 12.29 10.59 14.66
CA ARG A 177 13.26 9.52 14.45
C ARG A 177 13.12 8.37 15.44
N SER A 178 12.54 8.61 16.62
CA SER A 178 12.35 7.57 17.63
C SER A 178 11.25 6.57 17.26
N LYS A 179 10.32 6.97 16.38
CA LYS A 179 9.21 6.14 15.89
C LYS A 179 9.58 5.30 14.66
N LEU A 180 10.75 5.55 14.08
CA LEU A 180 11.21 4.86 12.87
C LEU A 180 11.72 3.45 13.16
N GLN A 181 11.32 2.52 12.31
CA GLN A 181 11.82 1.16 12.33
C GLN A 181 12.98 1.04 11.34
N LYS A 182 14.13 0.63 11.87
CA LYS A 182 15.39 0.57 11.10
C LYS A 182 15.73 -0.85 10.66
N LYS A 183 14.97 -1.86 11.07
CA LYS A 183 15.18 -3.28 10.70
C LYS A 183 13.84 -3.98 10.51
N PRO A 184 13.74 -5.02 9.66
CA PRO A 184 12.55 -5.83 9.52
C PRO A 184 12.20 -6.50 10.85
N LYS A 185 10.91 -6.62 11.15
CA LYS A 185 10.43 -7.55 12.19
C LYS A 185 10.20 -8.92 11.55
N GLU A 186 10.41 -9.97 12.33
CA GLU A 186 10.12 -11.35 11.93
C GLU A 186 8.73 -11.79 12.43
N GLY A 187 8.06 -12.69 11.72
CA GLY A 187 6.81 -13.32 12.18
C GLY A 187 5.53 -12.49 12.05
N ILE A 188 4.52 -12.78 12.89
CA ILE A 188 3.14 -12.24 12.86
C ILE A 188 3.04 -10.86 13.57
N GLU A 189 4.12 -10.34 14.17
CA GLU A 189 4.21 -8.99 14.77
C GLU A 189 4.22 -7.83 13.74
N VAL A 190 3.79 -8.12 12.52
CA VAL A 190 3.95 -7.30 11.31
C VAL A 190 2.78 -6.38 11.02
N ASN A 191 1.82 -6.19 11.93
CA ASN A 191 0.82 -5.14 11.74
C ASN A 191 1.48 -3.77 11.99
N PRO A 192 1.69 -2.93 10.95
CA PRO A 192 2.37 -1.64 11.10
C PRO A 192 1.52 -0.60 11.85
N TYR A 193 0.28 -0.95 12.23
CA TYR A 193 -0.69 -0.09 12.90
C TYR A 193 -1.03 -0.49 14.34
N ASN A 194 -0.36 -1.50 14.92
CA ASN A 194 -0.63 -1.92 16.30
C ASN A 194 -0.21 -0.88 17.38
N ASP A 195 0.52 0.16 17.01
CA ASP A 195 1.07 1.18 17.94
C ASP A 195 0.49 2.60 17.72
N ILE A 196 -0.68 2.76 17.06
CA ILE A 196 -1.37 4.05 16.86
C ILE A 196 -2.57 4.16 17.80
#